data_AF-A0A401P9W7-F1
#
_entry.id   AF-A0A401P9W7-F1
#
_cell.length_a   1.000
_cell.length_b   1.000
_cell.length_c   1.000
_cell.angle_alpha   90.00
_cell.angle_beta   90.00
_cell.angle_gamma   90.00
#
_symmetry.space_group_name_H-M   'P 1'
#
loop_
_entity.id
_entity.type
_entity.pdbx_description
1 polymer ?
#
loop_
_entity_poly.entity_id
_entity_poly.type
_entity_poly.pdbx_seq_one_letter_code
_entity_poly.pdbx_strand_id
1 'polypeptide(L)'
;GFLRKVYSILTVQVIITTVTSAVFMYSDTIKDVVHGSPALLLVACLGSLGLIIALAIYRHQHPINLYLLFAFTLLEASTVAAAVTFYDYAVVLQAFALTTAVFVALTVYTFQSKRDFSKFGAGLFACLWILILAGFLRLFFLSDTVELVIASAGALLFCGFIIYDTHILMHKLSPEEYVLASINLYLDIINLFLHILRILQSLNKK
;
A
#
# COMPACT_ATOMS: atom_id res chain seq x y z
N GLY A 1 -9.60 18.66 13.29
CA GLY A 1 -8.30 18.18 13.78
C GLY A 1 -7.52 17.57 12.65
N PHE A 2 -6.19 17.71 12.69
CA PHE A 2 -5.24 17.20 11.69
C PHE A 2 -5.40 15.69 11.45
N LEU A 3 -5.40 14.88 12.51
CA LEU A 3 -5.61 13.43 12.45
C LEU A 3 -6.89 13.05 11.68
N ARG A 4 -8.02 13.67 12.05
CA ARG A 4 -9.30 13.42 11.37
C ARG A 4 -9.21 13.68 9.87
N LYS A 5 -8.49 14.72 9.44
CA LYS A 5 -8.32 15.06 8.02
C LYS A 5 -7.52 13.97 7.29
N VAL A 6 -6.40 13.52 7.87
CA VAL A 6 -5.56 12.45 7.29
C VAL A 6 -6.34 11.15 7.16
N TYR A 7 -6.99 10.69 8.24
CA TYR A 7 -7.78 9.45 8.19
C TYR A 7 -9.01 9.55 7.27
N SER A 8 -9.59 10.74 7.09
CA SER A 8 -10.69 10.94 6.12
C SER A 8 -10.19 10.78 4.68
N ILE A 9 -9.04 11.38 4.34
CA ILE A 9 -8.41 11.23 3.03
C ILE A 9 -8.06 9.76 2.80
N LEU A 10 -7.38 9.13 3.76
CA LEU A 10 -7.00 7.73 3.72
C LEU A 10 -8.21 6.81 3.46
N THR A 11 -9.33 7.05 4.16
CA THR A 11 -10.56 6.28 3.97
C THR A 11 -11.10 6.42 2.55
N VAL A 12 -11.09 7.63 1.99
CA VAL A 12 -11.50 7.87 0.59
C VAL A 12 -10.57 7.14 -0.38
N GLN A 13 -9.25 7.16 -0.14
CA GLN A 13 -8.29 6.45 -0.99
C GLN A 13 -8.56 4.94 -0.98
N VAL A 14 -8.75 4.34 0.20
CA VAL A 14 -9.08 2.92 0.33
C VAL A 14 -10.40 2.58 -0.38
N ILE A 15 -11.45 3.40 -0.22
CA ILE A 15 -12.73 3.20 -0.91
C ILE A 15 -12.55 3.23 -2.43
N ILE A 16 -11.83 4.21 -2.97
CA ILE A 16 -11.54 4.30 -4.41
C ILE A 16 -10.84 3.03 -4.87
N THR A 17 -9.83 2.55 -4.13
CA THR A 17 -9.11 1.33 -4.48
C THR A 17 -9.98 0.09 -4.43
N THR A 18 -10.85 -0.04 -3.42
CA THR A 18 -11.79 -1.16 -3.32
C THR A 18 -12.78 -1.16 -4.47
N VAL A 19 -13.37 -0.01 -4.82
CA VAL A 19 -14.33 0.11 -5.92
C VAL A 19 -13.65 -0.20 -7.26
N THR A 20 -12.50 0.40 -7.54
CA THR A 20 -11.74 0.14 -8.78
C THR A 20 -11.34 -1.33 -8.89
N SER A 21 -10.89 -1.95 -7.79
CA SER A 21 -10.57 -3.38 -7.74
C SER A 21 -11.78 -4.25 -8.05
N ALA A 22 -12.94 -3.96 -7.46
CA ALA A 22 -14.17 -4.68 -7.77
C ALA A 22 -14.55 -4.55 -9.25
N VAL A 23 -14.51 -3.35 -9.82
CA VAL A 23 -14.81 -3.12 -11.25
C VAL A 23 -13.88 -3.93 -12.17
N PHE A 24 -12.57 -3.95 -11.88
CA PHE A 24 -11.60 -4.70 -12.67
C PHE A 24 -11.82 -6.20 -12.56
N MET A 25 -12.15 -6.70 -11.36
CA MET A 25 -12.40 -8.12 -11.18
C MET A 25 -13.70 -8.58 -11.84
N TYR A 26 -14.77 -7.79 -11.84
CA TYR A 26 -16.04 -8.19 -12.48
C TYR A 26 -16.08 -8.03 -14.00
N SER A 27 -15.16 -7.27 -14.60
CA SER A 27 -15.14 -7.00 -16.03
C SER A 27 -14.14 -7.88 -16.77
N ASP A 28 -14.62 -8.87 -17.52
CA ASP A 28 -13.74 -9.76 -18.28
C ASP A 28 -12.97 -9.03 -19.38
N THR A 29 -13.57 -8.01 -20.01
CA THR A 29 -12.85 -7.15 -20.98
C THR A 29 -11.63 -6.45 -20.34
N ILE A 30 -11.75 -6.00 -19.09
CA ILE A 30 -10.62 -5.35 -18.40
C ILE A 30 -9.54 -6.37 -18.08
N LYS A 31 -9.92 -7.58 -17.64
CA LYS A 31 -8.95 -8.66 -17.40
C LYS A 31 -8.16 -8.99 -18.66
N ASP A 32 -8.83 -9.15 -19.80
CA ASP A 32 -8.18 -9.48 -21.07
C ASP A 32 -7.15 -8.41 -21.47
N VAL A 33 -7.50 -7.13 -21.29
CA VAL A 33 -6.57 -6.01 -21.54
C VAL A 33 -5.37 -6.03 -20.59
N VAL A 34 -5.62 -6.22 -19.29
CA VAL A 34 -4.56 -6.25 -18.27
C VAL A 34 -3.62 -7.44 -18.47
N HIS A 35 -4.16 -8.63 -18.72
CA HIS A 35 -3.39 -9.86 -18.92
C HIS A 35 -2.66 -9.86 -20.26
N GLY A 36 -3.24 -9.25 -21.29
CA GLY A 36 -2.63 -9.10 -22.61
C GLY A 36 -1.55 -8.02 -22.70
N SER A 37 -1.47 -7.08 -21.75
CA SER A 37 -0.54 -5.95 -21.80
C SER A 37 0.27 -5.77 -20.50
N PRO A 38 1.32 -6.58 -20.27
CA PRO A 38 2.21 -6.42 -19.11
C PRO A 38 2.85 -5.03 -18.99
N ALA A 39 2.97 -4.31 -20.12
CA ALA A 39 3.47 -2.94 -20.16
C ALA A 39 2.59 -1.96 -19.35
N LEU A 40 1.29 -2.20 -19.21
CA LEU A 40 0.38 -1.34 -18.43
C LEU A 40 0.79 -1.28 -16.95
N LEU A 41 1.16 -2.42 -16.37
CA LEU A 41 1.62 -2.49 -14.98
C LEU A 41 2.96 -1.75 -14.79
N LEU A 42 3.86 -1.85 -15.77
CA LEU A 42 5.15 -1.17 -15.73
C LEU A 42 4.97 0.35 -15.84
N VAL A 43 4.14 0.82 -16.78
CA VAL A 43 3.80 2.23 -16.93
C VAL A 43 3.12 2.77 -15.67
N ALA A 44 2.22 2.01 -15.06
CA ALA A 44 1.55 2.42 -13.83
C ALA A 44 2.52 2.53 -12.64
N CYS A 45 3.48 1.60 -12.52
CA CYS A 45 4.54 1.66 -11.52
C CYS A 45 5.47 2.88 -11.70
N LEU A 46 5.92 3.15 -12.94
CA LEU A 46 6.75 4.33 -13.21
C LEU A 46 5.96 5.63 -13.01
N GLY A 47 4.67 5.63 -13.37
CA GLY A 47 3.78 6.76 -13.16
C GLY A 47 3.54 7.05 -11.68
N SER A 48 3.38 6.02 -10.83
CA SER A 48 3.18 6.21 -9.39
C SER A 48 4.43 6.79 -8.74
N LEU A 49 5.63 6.34 -9.14
CA LEU A 49 6.89 6.93 -8.71
C LEU A 49 7.00 8.40 -9.15
N GLY A 50 6.66 8.72 -10.40
CA GLY A 50 6.66 10.09 -10.92
C GLY A 50 5.70 11.01 -10.15
N LEU A 51 4.51 10.51 -9.81
CA LEU A 51 3.53 11.26 -9.02
C LEU A 51 3.97 11.46 -7.56
N ILE A 52 4.64 10.49 -6.93
CA ILE A 52 5.23 10.64 -5.60
C ILE A 52 6.29 11.75 -5.62
N ILE A 53 7.16 11.79 -6.65
CA ILE A 53 8.17 12.84 -6.80
C ILE A 53 7.51 14.20 -6.98
N ALA A 54 6.51 14.30 -7.87
CA ALA A 54 5.75 15.54 -8.06
C ALA A 54 5.07 15.99 -6.77
N LEU A 55 4.47 15.08 -6.01
CA LEU A 55 3.86 15.36 -4.71
C LEU A 55 4.90 15.86 -3.70
N ALA A 56 6.09 15.27 -3.67
CA ALA A 56 7.16 15.72 -2.78
C ALA A 56 7.57 17.17 -3.08
N ILE A 57 7.57 17.58 -4.36
CA ILE A 57 7.90 18.96 -4.79
C ILE A 57 6.74 19.93 -4.49
N TYR A 58 5.51 19.55 -4.81
CA TYR A 58 4.33 20.43 -4.73
C TYR A 58 3.50 20.27 -3.45
N ARG A 59 3.98 19.53 -2.45
CA ARG A 59 3.25 19.17 -1.21
C ARG A 59 2.60 20.33 -0.47
N HIS A 60 3.20 21.52 -0.47
CA HIS A 60 2.69 22.72 0.21
C HIS A 60 1.85 23.64 -0.69
N GLN A 61 1.73 23.35 -1.98
CA GLN A 61 1.00 24.20 -2.93
C GLN A 61 -0.45 23.73 -3.10
N HIS A 62 -1.37 24.41 -2.41
CA HIS A 62 -2.80 24.17 -2.59
C HIS A 62 -3.35 24.98 -3.78
N PRO A 63 -4.22 24.42 -4.66
CA PRO A 63 -4.81 23.08 -4.63
C PRO A 63 -4.03 22.01 -5.43
N ILE A 64 -2.85 22.34 -5.98
CA ILE A 64 -2.05 21.44 -6.83
C ILE A 64 -1.76 20.11 -6.12
N ASN A 65 -1.42 20.15 -4.83
CA ASN A 65 -1.19 18.96 -4.03
C ASN A 65 -2.39 18.00 -3.98
N LEU A 66 -3.63 18.52 -4.00
CA LEU A 66 -4.84 17.70 -3.99
C LEU A 66 -5.10 17.05 -5.35
N TYR A 67 -4.87 17.78 -6.45
CA TYR A 67 -4.98 17.18 -7.79
C TYR A 67 -3.95 16.08 -8.00
N LEU A 68 -2.70 16.31 -7.58
CA LEU A 68 -1.65 15.29 -7.64
C LEU A 68 -1.97 14.10 -6.73
N LEU A 69 -2.52 14.33 -5.53
CA LEU A 69 -2.92 13.27 -4.61
C LEU A 69 -4.05 12.42 -5.20
N PHE A 70 -5.03 13.05 -5.84
CA PHE A 70 -6.13 12.35 -6.49
C PHE A 70 -5.63 11.54 -7.70
N ALA A 71 -4.78 12.12 -8.54
CA ALA A 71 -4.14 11.42 -9.65
C ALA A 71 -3.32 10.22 -9.18
N PHE A 72 -2.53 10.40 -8.11
CA PHE A 72 -1.77 9.33 -7.48
C PHE A 72 -2.69 8.22 -6.97
N THR A 73 -3.77 8.58 -6.29
CA THR A 73 -4.74 7.62 -5.76
C THR A 73 -5.39 6.81 -6.88
N LEU A 74 -5.83 7.45 -7.97
CA LEU A 74 -6.43 6.74 -9.11
C LEU A 74 -5.45 5.80 -9.81
N LEU A 75 -4.20 6.26 -9.99
CA LEU A 75 -3.19 5.44 -10.64
C LEU A 75 -2.84 4.23 -9.77
N GLU A 76 -2.57 4.45 -8.49
CA GLU A 76 -2.25 3.37 -7.55
C GLU A 76 -3.44 2.41 -7.37
N ALA A 77 -4.67 2.93 -7.28
CA ALA A 77 -5.88 2.12 -7.26
C ALA A 77 -5.99 1.23 -8.50
N SER A 78 -5.66 1.77 -9.68
CA SER A 78 -5.67 1.01 -10.94
C SER A 78 -4.57 -0.06 -10.98
N THR A 79 -3.39 0.23 -10.45
CA THR A 79 -2.29 -0.75 -10.30
C THR A 79 -2.70 -1.91 -9.42
N VAL A 80 -3.28 -1.61 -8.24
CA VAL A 80 -3.78 -2.63 -7.31
C VAL A 80 -4.92 -3.42 -7.93
N ALA A 81 -5.87 -2.74 -8.57
CA ALA A 81 -6.99 -3.36 -9.27
C ALA A 81 -6.53 -4.33 -10.35
N ALA A 82 -5.52 -3.95 -11.15
CA ALA A 82 -4.90 -4.82 -12.13
C ALA A 82 -4.22 -6.03 -11.48
N ALA A 83 -3.50 -5.83 -10.37
CA ALA A 83 -2.82 -6.90 -9.64
C ALA A 83 -3.80 -7.93 -9.05
N VAL A 84 -4.94 -7.51 -8.52
CA VAL A 84 -5.91 -8.44 -7.91
C VAL A 84 -6.67 -9.27 -8.94
N THR A 85 -6.67 -8.90 -10.23
CA THR A 85 -7.31 -9.72 -11.28
C THR A 85 -6.65 -11.09 -11.49
N PHE A 86 -5.43 -11.28 -10.98
CA PHE A 86 -4.71 -12.56 -11.01
C PHE A 86 -5.04 -13.49 -9.83
N TYR A 87 -5.97 -13.09 -8.95
CA TYR A 87 -6.33 -13.82 -7.74
C TYR A 87 -7.83 -14.09 -7.72
N ASP A 88 -8.23 -15.16 -7.03
CA ASP A 88 -9.64 -15.47 -6.82
C ASP A 88 -10.30 -14.44 -5.89
N TYR A 89 -11.57 -14.12 -6.17
CA TYR A 89 -12.37 -13.17 -5.38
C TYR A 89 -12.38 -13.48 -3.87
N ALA A 90 -12.47 -14.76 -3.52
CA ALA A 90 -12.47 -15.19 -2.13
C ALA A 90 -11.15 -14.84 -1.42
N VAL A 91 -10.01 -15.01 -2.09
CA VAL A 91 -8.68 -14.71 -1.55
C VAL A 91 -8.49 -13.21 -1.40
N VAL A 92 -8.94 -12.44 -2.39
CA VAL A 92 -8.91 -10.97 -2.35
C VAL A 92 -9.73 -10.44 -1.17
N LEU A 93 -10.95 -10.97 -0.95
CA LEU A 93 -11.81 -10.55 0.15
C LEU A 93 -11.21 -10.91 1.52
N GLN A 94 -10.64 -12.11 1.66
CA GLN A 94 -9.94 -12.53 2.88
C GLN A 94 -8.73 -11.63 3.17
N ALA A 95 -7.93 -11.33 2.15
CA ALA A 95 -6.76 -10.45 2.29
C ALA A 95 -7.17 -9.04 2.71
N PHE A 96 -8.23 -8.50 2.11
CA PHE A 96 -8.78 -7.20 2.47
C PHE A 96 -9.26 -7.18 3.93
N ALA A 97 -10.06 -8.15 4.35
CA ALA A 97 -10.57 -8.25 5.71
C ALA A 97 -9.44 -8.35 6.74
N LEU A 98 -8.42 -9.18 6.48
CA LEU A 98 -7.27 -9.33 7.37
C LEU A 98 -6.44 -8.04 7.44
N THR A 99 -6.20 -7.39 6.30
CA THR A 99 -5.48 -6.11 6.24
C THR A 99 -6.20 -5.04 7.05
N THR A 100 -7.51 -4.89 6.87
CA THR A 100 -8.32 -3.93 7.63
C THR A 100 -8.25 -4.21 9.13
N ALA A 101 -8.40 -5.48 9.54
CA ALA A 101 -8.32 -5.87 10.95
C ALA A 101 -6.95 -5.54 11.56
N VAL A 102 -5.86 -5.88 10.87
CA VAL A 102 -4.50 -5.60 11.30
C VAL A 102 -4.24 -4.09 11.35
N PHE A 103 -4.59 -3.35 10.31
CA PHE A 103 -4.41 -1.89 10.27
C PHE A 103 -5.14 -1.19 11.41
N VAL A 104 -6.41 -1.54 11.66
CA VAL A 104 -7.19 -0.98 12.77
C VAL A 104 -6.57 -1.34 14.12
N ALA A 105 -6.21 -2.61 14.32
CA ALA A 105 -5.60 -3.06 15.57
C ALA A 105 -4.28 -2.32 15.86
N LEU A 106 -3.40 -2.19 14.86
CA LEU A 106 -2.12 -1.51 15.01
C LEU A 106 -2.27 0.01 15.19
N THR A 107 -3.22 0.63 14.48
CA THR A 107 -3.54 2.04 14.66
C THR A 107 -4.04 2.31 16.08
N VAL A 108 -5.01 1.51 16.56
CA VAL A 108 -5.57 1.63 17.91
C VAL A 108 -4.51 1.39 18.98
N TYR A 109 -3.65 0.37 18.79
CA TYR A 109 -2.51 0.13 19.67
C TYR A 109 -1.57 1.34 19.72
N THR A 110 -1.24 1.92 18.57
CA THR A 110 -0.32 3.08 18.49
C THR A 110 -0.92 4.32 19.15
N PHE A 111 -2.23 4.54 19.00
CA PHE A 111 -2.95 5.64 19.66
C PHE A 111 -2.89 5.58 21.19
N GLN A 112 -2.86 4.37 21.75
CA GLN A 112 -2.83 4.14 23.20
C GLN A 112 -1.41 3.95 23.76
N SER A 113 -0.44 3.67 22.89
CA SER A 113 0.93 3.37 23.28
C SER A 113 1.67 4.62 23.73
N LYS A 114 2.37 4.51 24.87
CA LYS A 114 3.28 5.55 25.38
C LYS A 114 4.71 5.38 24.86
N ARG A 115 4.98 4.36 24.05
CA ARG A 115 6.32 4.09 23.50
C ARG A 115 6.64 5.07 22.37
N ASP A 116 7.89 5.52 22.33
CA ASP A 116 8.42 6.31 21.23
C ASP A 116 8.89 5.38 20.10
N PHE A 117 8.16 5.40 18.98
CA PHE A 117 8.49 4.60 17.80
C PHE A 117 9.36 5.35 16.79
N SER A 118 9.69 6.63 17.03
CA SER A 118 10.46 7.47 16.08
C SER A 118 11.84 6.90 15.74
N LYS A 119 12.40 6.05 16.61
CA LYS A 119 13.72 5.41 16.40
C LYS A 119 13.70 4.26 15.39
N PHE A 120 12.52 3.76 15.00
CA PHE A 120 12.41 2.61 14.11
C PHE A 120 12.63 2.97 12.63
N GLY A 121 12.56 4.26 12.27
CA GLY A 121 12.59 4.72 10.87
C GLY A 121 13.81 4.22 10.08
N ALA A 122 15.03 4.31 10.63
CA ALA A 122 16.23 3.86 9.94
C ALA A 122 16.24 2.33 9.70
N GLY A 123 15.75 1.55 10.67
CA GLY A 123 15.64 0.10 10.55
C GLY A 123 14.59 -0.31 9.52
N LEU A 124 13.41 0.30 9.57
CA LEU A 124 12.34 0.06 8.61
C LEU A 124 12.76 0.42 7.18
N PHE A 125 13.46 1.54 7.01
CA PHE A 125 14.00 1.95 5.71
C PHE A 125 15.05 0.97 5.17
N ALA A 126 15.96 0.47 6.02
CA ALA A 126 16.92 -0.56 5.62
C ALA A 126 16.22 -1.87 5.23
N CYS A 127 15.24 -2.32 6.01
CA CYS A 127 14.44 -3.51 5.69
C CYS A 127 13.64 -3.35 4.39
N LEU A 128 13.15 -2.14 4.08
CA LEU A 128 12.47 -1.86 2.83
C LEU A 128 13.39 -2.06 1.62
N TRP A 129 14.63 -1.56 1.69
CA TRP A 129 15.62 -1.80 0.63
C TRP A 129 15.96 -3.28 0.48
N ILE A 130 16.13 -4.01 1.59
CA ILE A 130 16.33 -5.46 1.55
C ILE A 130 15.15 -6.14 0.85
N LEU A 131 13.91 -5.76 1.18
CA LEU A 131 12.70 -6.31 0.58
C LEU A 131 12.62 -6.02 -0.92
N ILE A 132 12.93 -4.80 -1.35
CA ILE A 132 12.97 -4.39 -2.76
C ILE A 132 14.01 -5.24 -3.51
N LEU A 133 15.24 -5.34 -2.98
CA LEU A 133 16.31 -6.14 -3.58
C LEU A 133 15.97 -7.65 -3.60
N ALA A 134 15.36 -8.16 -2.53
CA ALA A 134 14.85 -9.54 -2.49
C ALA A 134 13.74 -9.78 -3.52
N GLY A 135 12.95 -8.75 -3.86
CA GLY A 135 11.98 -8.81 -4.96
C GLY A 135 12.61 -9.16 -6.31
N PHE A 136 13.84 -8.69 -6.58
CA PHE A 136 14.58 -9.05 -7.79
C PHE A 136 15.08 -10.50 -7.79
N LEU A 137 15.31 -11.10 -6.61
CA LEU A 137 15.70 -12.51 -6.52
C LEU A 137 14.63 -13.44 -7.09
N ARG A 138 13.37 -13.02 -7.12
CA ARG A 138 12.26 -13.76 -7.76
C ARG A 138 12.47 -13.98 -9.26
N LEU A 139 13.24 -13.10 -9.94
CA LEU A 139 13.56 -13.26 -11.36
C LEU A 139 14.52 -14.45 -11.60
N PHE A 140 15.29 -14.84 -10.59
CA PHE A 140 16.30 -15.91 -10.69
C PHE A 140 15.88 -17.18 -9.95
N PHE A 141 15.16 -17.06 -8.83
CA PHE A 141 14.77 -18.15 -7.96
C PHE A 141 13.25 -18.17 -7.78
N LEU A 142 12.56 -18.92 -8.64
CA LEU A 142 11.11 -19.06 -8.62
C LEU A 142 10.71 -20.26 -7.75
N SER A 143 10.61 -20.06 -6.43
CA SER A 143 10.06 -21.09 -5.52
C SER A 143 8.94 -20.53 -4.64
N ASP A 144 7.89 -21.32 -4.45
CA ASP A 144 6.73 -20.93 -3.63
C ASP A 144 7.14 -20.63 -2.18
N THR A 145 8.15 -21.34 -1.66
CA THR A 145 8.69 -21.09 -0.32
C THR A 145 9.36 -19.72 -0.23
N VAL A 146 10.17 -19.34 -1.22
CA VAL A 146 10.80 -18.01 -1.25
C VAL A 146 9.75 -16.91 -1.37
N GLU A 147 8.72 -17.11 -2.20
CA GLU A 147 7.60 -16.17 -2.30
C GLU A 147 6.86 -15.99 -0.97
N LEU A 148 6.55 -17.09 -0.28
CA LEU A 148 5.90 -17.05 1.03
C LEU A 148 6.75 -16.33 2.08
N VAL A 149 8.07 -16.58 2.11
CA VAL A 149 9.00 -15.93 3.06
C VAL A 149 9.08 -14.43 2.78
N ILE A 150 9.27 -14.03 1.52
CA ILE A 150 9.32 -12.61 1.14
C ILE A 150 7.98 -11.93 1.45
N ALA A 151 6.86 -12.59 1.17
CA ALA A 151 5.54 -12.04 1.44
C ALA A 151 5.30 -11.87 2.94
N SER A 152 5.70 -12.84 3.77
CA SER A 152 5.59 -12.78 5.23
C SER A 152 6.48 -11.69 5.82
N ALA A 153 7.73 -11.58 5.36
CA ALA A 153 8.65 -10.53 5.79
C ALA A 153 8.13 -9.13 5.40
N GLY A 154 7.58 -8.99 4.19
CA GLY A 154 6.94 -7.75 3.73
C GLY A 154 5.73 -7.38 4.57
N ALA A 155 4.82 -8.32 4.86
CA ALA A 155 3.66 -8.06 5.72
C ALA A 155 4.09 -7.55 7.11
N LEU A 156 5.08 -8.20 7.75
CA LEU A 156 5.61 -7.74 9.05
C LEU A 156 6.27 -6.36 8.95
N LEU A 157 6.99 -6.08 7.86
CA LEU A 157 7.61 -4.79 7.64
C LEU A 157 6.57 -3.67 7.56
N PHE A 158 5.51 -3.85 6.76
CA PHE A 158 4.47 -2.85 6.63
C PHE A 158 3.59 -2.73 7.88
N CYS A 159 3.43 -3.79 8.68
CA CYS A 159 2.91 -3.66 10.05
C CYS A 159 3.78 -2.71 10.90
N GLY A 160 5.11 -2.81 10.78
CA GLY A 160 6.05 -1.90 11.43
C GLY A 160 5.92 -0.45 10.94
N PHE A 161 5.78 -0.24 9.63
CA PHE A 161 5.53 1.09 9.06
C PHE A 161 4.20 1.70 9.54
N ILE A 162 3.10 0.93 9.60
CA ILE A 162 1.82 1.43 10.12
C ILE A 162 1.98 1.99 11.55
N ILE A 163 2.67 1.27 12.43
CA ILE A 163 2.94 1.74 13.80
C ILE A 163 3.82 3.00 13.77
N TYR A 164 4.89 2.99 12.98
CA TYR A 164 5.82 4.10 12.86
C TYR A 164 5.15 5.37 12.31
N ASP A 165 4.50 5.29 11.16
CA ASP A 165 3.87 6.43 10.50
C ASP A 165 2.66 6.94 11.27
N THR A 166 1.88 6.05 11.92
CA THR A 166 0.84 6.49 12.86
C THR A 166 1.44 7.27 14.04
N HIS A 167 2.57 6.82 14.58
CA HIS A 167 3.23 7.51 15.68
C HIS A 167 3.80 8.88 15.26
N ILE A 168 4.45 8.96 14.10
CA ILE A 168 4.98 10.20 13.53
C ILE A 168 3.85 11.19 13.21
N LEU A 169 2.72 10.69 12.69
CA LEU A 169 1.51 11.47 12.43
C LEU A 169 0.96 12.11 13.70
N MET A 170 0.95 11.40 14.83
CA MET A 170 0.42 11.92 16.08
C MET A 170 1.34 12.94 16.76
N HIS A 171 2.67 12.75 16.69
CA HIS A 171 3.60 13.43 17.60
C HIS A 171 4.60 14.37 16.91
N LYS A 172 4.83 14.24 15.61
CA LYS A 172 5.94 14.91 14.91
C LYS A 172 5.51 15.73 13.70
N LEU A 173 4.45 15.33 13.01
CA LEU A 173 4.00 15.95 11.77
C LEU A 173 3.26 17.28 12.01
N SER A 174 3.61 18.30 11.22
CA SER A 174 2.85 19.55 11.16
C SER A 174 1.49 19.32 10.47
N PRO A 175 0.42 20.04 10.87
CA PRO A 175 -0.90 19.95 10.24
C PRO A 175 -0.92 20.17 8.72
N GLU A 176 0.09 20.86 8.19
CA GLU A 176 0.24 21.12 6.75
C GLU A 176 0.70 19.88 5.97
N GLU A 177 1.26 18.88 6.64
CA GLU A 177 1.81 17.67 6.02
C GLU A 177 0.77 16.56 5.81
N TYR A 178 -0.53 16.89 5.89
CA TYR A 178 -1.61 15.91 5.81
C TYR A 178 -1.60 15.10 4.50
N VAL A 179 -1.14 15.69 3.39
CA VAL A 179 -1.03 15.00 2.09
C VAL A 179 0.02 13.87 2.17
N LEU A 180 1.23 14.19 2.63
CA LEU A 180 2.30 13.19 2.74
C LEU A 180 1.94 12.09 3.74
N ALA A 181 1.37 12.46 4.89
CA ALA A 181 0.94 11.50 5.88
C ALA A 181 -0.15 10.55 5.36
N SER A 182 -1.06 11.05 4.53
CA SER A 182 -2.10 10.21 3.91
C SER A 182 -1.49 9.25 2.89
N ILE A 183 -0.52 9.70 2.09
CA ILE A 183 0.19 8.86 1.10
C ILE A 183 0.96 7.73 1.79
N ASN A 184 1.72 8.04 2.84
CA ASN A 184 2.52 7.02 3.56
C ASN A 184 1.61 5.93 4.14
N LEU A 185 0.59 6.32 4.92
CA LEU A 185 -0.36 5.35 5.48
C LEU A 185 -1.14 4.59 4.40
N TYR A 186 -1.44 5.22 3.27
CA TYR A 186 -2.10 4.55 2.15
C TYR A 186 -1.18 3.48 1.52
N LEU A 187 0.09 3.82 1.27
CA LEU A 187 1.08 2.86 0.77
C LEU A 187 1.32 1.72 1.75
N ASP A 188 1.32 1.99 3.05
CA ASP A 188 1.44 0.96 4.08
C ASP A 188 0.29 -0.05 4.01
N ILE A 189 -0.95 0.44 3.91
CA ILE A 189 -2.14 -0.42 3.78
C ILE A 189 -2.08 -1.23 2.49
N ILE A 190 -1.78 -0.59 1.36
CA ILE A 190 -1.74 -1.27 0.05
C ILE A 190 -0.67 -2.35 0.02
N ASN A 191 0.54 -2.05 0.52
CA ASN A 191 1.60 -3.04 0.51
C ASN A 191 1.33 -4.17 1.50
N LEU A 192 0.81 -3.88 2.71
CA LEU A 192 0.37 -4.92 3.64
C LEU A 192 -0.68 -5.83 2.98
N PHE A 193 -1.67 -5.25 2.28
CA PHE A 193 -2.68 -5.99 1.54
C PHE A 193 -2.08 -6.90 0.47
N LEU A 194 -1.20 -6.37 -0.39
CA LEU A 194 -0.57 -7.17 -1.46
C LEU A 194 0.31 -8.30 -0.90
N HIS A 195 0.97 -8.08 0.23
CA HIS A 195 1.75 -9.11 0.90
C HIS A 195 0.86 -10.19 1.54
N ILE A 196 -0.20 -9.82 2.25
CA ILE A 196 -1.19 -10.76 2.79
C ILE A 196 -1.85 -11.56 1.66
N LEU A 197 -2.20 -10.90 0.55
CA LEU A 197 -2.80 -11.53 -0.63
C LEU A 197 -1.89 -12.63 -1.19
N ARG A 198 -0.59 -12.36 -1.34
CA ARG A 198 0.41 -13.35 -1.78
C ARG A 198 0.57 -14.51 -0.79
N ILE A 199 0.53 -14.24 0.51
CA ILE A 199 0.57 -15.28 1.55
C ILE A 199 -0.63 -16.23 1.39
N LEU A 200 -1.85 -15.68 1.35
CA LEU A 200 -3.06 -16.49 1.22
C LEU A 200 -3.10 -17.28 -0.10
N GLN A 201 -2.64 -16.68 -1.19
CA GLN A 201 -2.52 -17.40 -2.48
C GLN A 201 -1.55 -18.58 -2.38
N SER A 202 -0.40 -18.41 -1.73
CA SER A 202 0.59 -19.49 -1.54
C SER A 202 0.04 -20.61 -0.67
N LEU A 203 -0.78 -20.29 0.34
CA LEU A 203 -1.41 -21.29 1.21
C LEU A 203 -2.53 -22.07 0.49
N ASN A 204 -3.30 -21.42 -0.40
CA ASN A 204 -4.39 -22.07 -1.13
C ASN A 204 -3.91 -22.92 -2.32
N LYS A 205 -2.66 -22.76 -2.78
CA LYS A 205 -2.06 -23.61 -3.81
C LYS A 205 -1.63 -24.99 -3.31
N LYS A 206 -1.62 -25.21 -1.99
CA LYS A 206 -1.26 -26.49 -1.35
C LYS A 206 -2.50 -27.29 -1.02
#